data_AF-A0A355GE74-F1
#
_entry.id   AF-A0A355GE74-F1
#
_cell.length_a   1.000
_cell.length_b   1.000
_cell.length_c   1.000
_cell.angle_alpha   90.00
_cell.angle_beta   90.00
_cell.angle_gamma   90.00
#
_symmetry.space_group_name_H-M   'P 1'
#
loop_
_entity.id
_entity.type
_entity.pdbx_description
1 polymer ?
#
loop_
_entity_poly.entity_id
_entity_poly.type
_entity_poly.pdbx_seq_one_letter_code
_entity_poly.pdbx_strand_id
1 'polypeptide(L)' 'IKQIGIAMHNYHDVHNTLPPGYLDDDPTANVTNHNLLGWGTFILPYIEQSALYDSIGSAGGFNN' A
#
# COMPACT_ATOMS: atom_id res chain seq x y z
N ILE A 1 -3.15 -5.44 17.34
CA ILE A 1 -2.60 -4.06 17.36
C ILE A 1 -1.05 -4.03 17.36
N LYS A 2 -0.35 -4.84 18.17
CA LYS A 2 1.14 -4.86 18.19
C LYS A 2 1.79 -5.03 16.80
N GLN A 3 1.33 -5.99 16.01
CA GLN A 3 1.93 -6.27 14.69
C GLN A 3 1.71 -5.14 13.68
N ILE A 4 0.57 -4.45 13.73
CA ILE A 4 0.28 -3.31 12.84
C ILE A 4 1.18 -2.12 13.18
N GLY A 5 1.36 -1.83 14.47
CA GLY A 5 2.25 -0.75 14.91
C GLY A 5 3.72 -0.99 14.51
N ILE A 6 4.20 -2.23 14.64
CA ILE A 6 5.55 -2.62 14.19
C ILE A 6 5.65 -2.49 12.66
N ALA A 7 4.65 -2.95 11.92
CA ALA A 7 4.65 -2.86 10.47
C ALA A 7 4.65 -1.40 9.96
N MET A 8 3.89 -0.51 10.60
CA MET A 8 3.92 0.92 10.32
C MET A 8 5.28 1.56 10.64
N HIS A 9 5.92 1.15 11.73
CA HIS A 9 7.27 1.62 12.07
C HIS A 9 8.30 1.16 11.04
N ASN A 10 8.27 -0.12 10.65
CA ASN A 10 9.14 -0.66 9.62
C ASN A 10 8.93 0.04 8.25
N TYR A 11 7.68 0.33 7.88
CA TYR A 11 7.39 1.10 6.68
C TYR A 11 8.02 2.49 6.75
N HIS A 12 7.85 3.18 7.87
CA HIS A 12 8.41 4.52 8.11
C HIS A 12 9.93 4.52 8.08
N ASP A 13 10.59 3.52 8.66
CA ASP A 13 12.06 3.43 8.66
C ASP A 13 12.63 3.29 7.24
N VAL A 14 11.90 2.63 6.34
CA VAL A 14 12.30 2.44 4.94
C VAL A 14 11.94 3.65 4.06
N HIS A 15 10.77 4.25 4.25
CA HIS A 15 10.21 5.27 3.34
C HIS A 15 10.30 6.70 3.89
N ASN A 16 10.73 6.89 5.15
CA ASN A 16 10.73 8.17 5.87
C ASN A 16 9.37 8.89 5.88
N THR A 17 8.29 8.12 5.73
CA THR A 17 6.91 8.62 5.75
C THR A 17 5.97 7.50 6.20
N LEU A 18 4.79 7.84 6.68
CA LEU A 18 3.74 6.84 6.94
C LEU A 18 3.13 6.35 5.62
N PRO A 19 2.52 5.16 5.61
CA PRO A 19 1.80 4.68 4.43
C PRO A 19 0.72 5.69 3.98
N PRO A 20 0.54 5.89 2.68
CA PRO A 20 -0.50 6.78 2.17
C PRO A 20 -1.88 6.26 2.54
N GLY A 21 -2.84 7.17 2.76
CA GLY A 21 -4.22 6.79 3.09
C GLY A 21 -4.87 5.95 1.99
N TYR A 22 -4.60 6.32 0.73
CA TYR A 22 -4.88 5.56 -0.48
C TYR A 22 -3.88 5.98 -1.57
N LEU A 23 -3.64 5.10 -2.54
CA LEU A 23 -2.97 5.46 -3.79
C LEU A 23 -4.01 6.04 -4.75
N ASP A 24 -3.64 7.08 -5.48
CA ASP A 24 -4.39 7.57 -6.62
C ASP A 24 -3.35 8.06 -7.62
N ASP A 25 -3.34 7.42 -8.78
CA ASP A 25 -2.44 7.71 -9.88
C ASP A 25 -3.12 8.56 -10.94
N ASP A 26 -4.37 8.97 -10.74
CA ASP A 26 -5.05 9.91 -11.63
C ASP A 26 -4.70 11.37 -11.29
N PRO A 27 -3.89 12.06 -12.11
CA PRO A 27 -3.52 13.45 -11.88
C PRO A 27 -4.72 14.41 -12.06
N THR A 28 -5.81 13.93 -12.66
CA THR A 28 -7.04 14.68 -12.95
C THR A 28 -8.21 14.31 -12.05
N ALA A 29 -8.02 13.41 -11.07
CA ALA A 29 -9.06 12.89 -10.19
C ALA A 29 -10.28 12.36 -10.98
N ASN A 30 -10.05 11.70 -12.12
CA ASN A 30 -11.11 11.06 -12.88
C ASN A 30 -11.58 9.81 -12.12
N VAL A 31 -12.80 9.90 -11.60
CA VAL A 31 -13.46 8.93 -10.74
C VAL A 31 -13.63 7.51 -11.31
N THR A 32 -13.20 7.26 -12.55
CA THR A 32 -13.37 5.97 -13.23
C THR A 32 -12.20 5.01 -13.06
N ASN A 33 -11.01 5.47 -12.66
CA ASN A 33 -9.83 4.60 -12.58
C ASN A 33 -8.98 4.84 -11.32
N HIS A 34 -9.63 4.97 -10.16
CA HIS A 34 -8.90 5.08 -8.91
C HIS A 34 -8.31 3.74 -8.50
N ASN A 35 -6.99 3.70 -8.36
CA ASN A 35 -6.28 2.61 -7.74
C ASN A 35 -6.40 2.68 -6.21
N LEU A 36 -7.60 2.40 -5.66
CA LEU A 36 -8.01 2.62 -4.25
C LEU A 36 -7.27 1.76 -3.19
N LEU A 37 -6.02 1.37 -3.42
CA LEU A 37 -5.21 0.66 -2.45
C LEU A 37 -4.94 1.55 -1.24
N GLY A 38 -5.53 1.17 -0.11
CA GLY A 38 -5.33 1.87 1.15
C GLY A 38 -3.98 1.57 1.81
N TRP A 39 -3.69 2.32 2.88
CA TRP A 39 -2.50 2.15 3.74
C TRP A 39 -2.18 0.69 4.11
N GLY A 40 -3.23 -0.15 4.26
CA GLY A 40 -3.11 -1.55 4.64
C GLY A 40 -2.33 -2.39 3.63
N THR A 41 -2.46 -2.09 2.34
CA THR A 41 -1.74 -2.79 1.26
C THR A 41 -0.22 -2.59 1.42
N PHE A 42 0.20 -1.38 1.78
CA PHE A 42 1.61 -1.02 1.88
C PHE A 42 2.34 -1.66 3.07
N ILE A 43 1.58 -2.12 4.08
CA ILE A 43 2.18 -2.78 5.24
C ILE A 43 2.22 -4.32 5.12
N LEU A 44 1.61 -4.91 4.08
CA LEU A 44 1.52 -6.36 3.89
C LEU A 44 2.87 -7.08 3.96
N PRO A 45 3.97 -6.59 3.32
CA PRO A 45 5.27 -7.25 3.41
C PRO A 45 5.84 -7.31 4.84
N TYR A 46 5.46 -6.35 5.69
CA TYR A 46 5.94 -6.24 7.07
C TYR A 46 5.11 -7.03 8.08
N ILE A 47 4.01 -7.66 7.62
CA ILE A 47 3.17 -8.57 8.41
C ILE A 47 3.17 -9.99 7.81
N GLU A 48 4.24 -10.37 7.13
CA GLU A 48 4.41 -11.69 6.51
C GLU A 48 3.37 -12.02 5.41
N GLN A 49 2.77 -10.99 4.80
CA GLN A 49 1.81 -11.13 3.70
C GLN A 49 2.40 -10.70 2.35
N SER A 50 3.70 -10.94 2.13
CA SER A 50 4.38 -10.60 0.87
C SER A 50 3.74 -11.27 -0.35
N ALA A 51 3.28 -12.52 -0.24
CA ALA A 51 2.59 -13.20 -1.34
C ALA A 51 1.30 -12.48 -1.77
N LEU A 52 0.56 -11.90 -0.82
CA LEU A 52 -0.63 -11.09 -1.14
C LEU A 52 -0.23 -9.75 -1.76
N TYR A 53 0.80 -9.10 -1.23
CA TYR A 53 1.36 -7.88 -1.82
C TYR A 53 1.76 -8.10 -3.29
N ASP A 54 2.47 -9.19 -3.57
CA ASP A 54 2.92 -9.56 -4.91
C ASP A 54 1.74 -9.90 -5.83
N SER A 55 0.70 -10.58 -5.31
CA SER A 55 -0.52 -10.87 -6.06
C SER A 55 -1.27 -9.60 -6.45
N ILE A 56 -1.33 -8.60 -5.56
CA ILE A 56 -1.95 -7.31 -5.86
C ILE A 56 -1.16 -6.60 -6.98
N GLY A 57 0.17 -6.59 -6.90
CA GLY A 57 1.01 -6.03 -7.95
C GLY A 57 0.84 -6.74 -9.29
N SER A 58 0.80 -8.07 -9.27
CA SER A 58 0.61 -8.90 -10.48
C SER A 58 -0.76 -8.69 -11.13
N ALA A 59 -1.77 -8.33 -10.34
CA ALA A 59 -3.11 -7.99 -10.83
C ALA A 59 -3.21 -6.58 -11.42
N GLY A 60 -2.10 -5.83 -11.49
CA GLY A 60 -2.07 -4.43 -11.93
C GLY A 60 -2.39 -3.44 -10.81
N GLY A 61 -2.48 -3.87 -9.56
CA GLY A 61 -2.79 -2.98 -8.44
C GLY A 61 -1.75 -1.88 -8.19
N PHE A 62 -0.57 -1.91 -8.81
CA PHE A 62 0.40 -0.81 -8.73
C PHE A 62 0.56 -0.05 -10.06
N ASN A 63 -0.14 -0.46 -11.11
CA ASN A 63 0.04 0.03 -12.47
C ASN A 63 -1.30 0.60 -13.00
N ASN A 64 -1.29 1.84 -13.47
CA ASN A 64 -2.35 2.43 -14.28
C ASN A 64 -1.75 2.88 -15.61
#